data_AF-W6TJW4-F1
#
_entry.id   AF-W6TJW4-F1
#
_cell.length_a   1.000
_cell.length_b   1.000
_cell.length_c   1.000
_cell.angle_alpha   90.00
_cell.angle_beta   90.00
_cell.angle_gamma   90.00
#
_symmetry.space_group_name_H-M   'P 1'
#
loop_
_entity.id
_entity.type
_entity.pdbx_description
1 polymer ?
#
loop_
_entity_poly.entity_id
_entity_poly.type
_entity_poly.pdbx_seq_one_letter_code
_entity_poly.pdbx_strand_id
1 'polypeptide(L)'
;MQLACTGLSKCDLFFLIGDEPINCIIERNNGVIGIVMIYIAALDMEVERIFNLINNDNFIELVNIDIENLTNHIKLFLQDSEFCSDLSELNYKDEFISFINIVNLNIGAEDR
;
A
#
# COMPACT_ATOMS: atom_id res chain seq x y z
N MET A 1 -6.27 -0.26 -5.77
CA MET A 1 -5.65 -1.61 -5.81
C MET A 1 -6.62 -2.74 -6.11
N GLN A 2 -7.71 -2.92 -5.34
CA GLN A 2 -8.68 -4.00 -5.59
C GLN A 2 -9.13 -4.09 -7.05
N LEU A 3 -9.54 -2.96 -7.65
CA LEU A 3 -9.91 -2.90 -9.07
C LEU A 3 -8.79 -3.36 -9.99
N ALA A 4 -7.53 -3.01 -9.69
CA ALA A 4 -6.38 -3.45 -10.47
C ALA A 4 -6.24 -4.98 -10.45
N CYS A 5 -6.39 -5.61 -9.28
CA CYS A 5 -6.24 -7.06 -9.10
C CYS A 5 -7.43 -7.87 -9.66
N THR A 6 -8.64 -7.34 -9.56
CA THR A 6 -9.85 -8.06 -10.01
C THR A 6 -10.19 -7.84 -11.48
N GLY A 7 -9.58 -6.83 -12.11
CA GLY A 7 -9.93 -6.41 -13.47
C GLY A 7 -11.27 -5.69 -13.59
N LEU A 8 -11.97 -5.44 -12.48
CA LEU A 8 -13.23 -4.72 -12.48
C LEU A 8 -13.04 -3.25 -12.88
N SER A 9 -14.08 -2.68 -13.49
CA SER A 9 -14.11 -1.28 -13.94
C SER A 9 -14.63 -0.30 -12.88
N LYS A 10 -15.28 -0.80 -11.82
CA LYS A 10 -15.81 0.00 -10.71
C LYS A 10 -15.96 -0.83 -9.43
N CYS A 11 -15.99 -0.17 -8.28
CA CYS A 11 -16.41 -0.77 -7.00
C CYS A 11 -17.31 0.18 -6.22
N ASP A 12 -18.19 -0.40 -5.42
CA ASP A 12 -19.02 0.36 -4.49
C ASP A 12 -18.26 0.52 -3.16
N LEU A 13 -18.20 1.75 -2.66
CA LEU A 13 -17.67 2.10 -1.36
C LEU A 13 -18.84 2.49 -0.45
N PHE A 14 -19.11 1.64 0.53
CA PHE A 14 -20.13 1.87 1.54
C PHE A 14 -19.49 2.33 2.85
N PHE A 15 -19.99 3.43 3.41
CA PHE A 15 -19.58 3.92 4.74
C PHE A 15 -20.74 4.65 5.42
N LEU A 16 -20.68 4.75 6.75
CA LEU A 16 -21.66 5.47 7.56
C LEU A 16 -21.14 6.85 7.93
N ILE A 17 -21.99 7.87 7.83
CA ILE A 17 -21.76 9.18 8.48
C ILE A 17 -22.84 9.32 9.57
N GLY A 18 -22.45 9.09 10.83
CA GLY A 18 -23.44 8.90 11.90
C GLY A 18 -24.22 7.60 11.67
N ASP A 19 -25.55 7.69 11.63
CA ASP A 19 -26.44 6.56 11.34
C ASP A 19 -26.86 6.49 9.86
N GLU A 20 -26.40 7.42 9.02
CA GLU A 20 -26.79 7.52 7.61
C GLU A 20 -25.83 6.73 6.70
N PRO A 21 -26.33 5.77 5.91
CA PRO A 21 -25.52 5.03 4.97
C PRO A 21 -25.25 5.82 3.70
N ILE A 22 -23.98 5.92 3.32
CA ILE A 22 -23.52 6.52 2.08
C ILE A 22 -22.98 5.42 1.17
N ASN A 23 -23.44 5.42 -0.08
CA ASN A 23 -22.90 4.59 -1.15
C ASN A 23 -22.24 5.49 -2.21
N CYS A 24 -20.94 5.25 -2.44
CA CYS A 24 -20.17 5.93 -3.47
C CYS A 24 -19.69 4.93 -4.51
N ILE A 25 -19.88 5.25 -5.79
CA ILE A 25 -19.27 4.46 -6.87
C ILE A 25 -17.87 5.00 -7.14
N ILE A 26 -16.86 4.14 -7.03
CA ILE A 26 -15.48 4.43 -7.42
C ILE A 26 -15.20 3.79 -8.76
N GLU A 27 -14.98 4.62 -9.77
CA GLU A 27 -14.55 4.17 -11.09
C GLU A 27 -13.05 3.81 -11.10
N ARG A 28 -12.69 2.84 -11.93
CA ARG A 28 -11.30 2.44 -12.13
C ARG A 28 -10.52 3.59 -12.76
N ASN A 29 -9.62 4.17 -11.97
CA ASN A 29 -8.67 5.16 -12.46
C ASN A 29 -7.31 4.52 -12.74
N ASN A 30 -7.01 4.27 -14.02
CA ASN A 30 -5.74 3.67 -14.44
C ASN A 30 -4.52 4.57 -14.15
N GLY A 31 -4.69 5.89 -14.12
CA GLY A 31 -3.61 6.82 -13.76
C GLY A 31 -3.19 6.66 -12.30
N VAL A 32 -4.17 6.65 -11.39
CA VAL A 32 -3.94 6.38 -9.95
C VAL A 32 -3.37 4.97 -9.74
N ILE A 33 -3.92 3.96 -10.43
CA ILE A 33 -3.38 2.60 -10.36
C ILE A 33 -1.91 2.57 -10.81
N GLY A 34 -1.56 3.26 -11.90
CA GLY A 34 -0.19 3.35 -12.39
C GLY A 34 0.77 3.92 -11.34
N ILE A 35 0.38 5.01 -10.68
CA ILE A 35 1.16 5.62 -9.58
C ILE A 35 1.38 4.60 -8.46
N VAL A 36 0.32 3.93 -7.99
CA VAL A 36 0.44 2.94 -6.91
C VAL A 36 1.31 1.75 -7.32
N MET A 37 1.23 1.31 -8.57
CA MET A 37 2.07 0.22 -9.08
C MET A 37 3.56 0.56 -9.10
N ILE A 38 3.93 1.84 -9.30
CA ILE A 38 5.34 2.28 -9.19
C ILE A 38 5.85 2.07 -7.76
N TYR A 39 5.07 2.47 -6.75
CA TYR A 39 5.42 2.25 -5.35
C TYR A 39 5.51 0.76 -5.01
N ILE A 40 4.59 -0.07 -5.52
CA ILE A 40 4.63 -1.52 -5.31
C ILE A 40 5.90 -2.13 -5.93
N ALA A 41 6.26 -1.72 -7.14
CA ALA A 41 7.47 -2.22 -7.79
C ALA A 41 8.75 -1.84 -7.02
N ALA A 42 8.81 -0.62 -6.49
CA ALA A 42 9.93 -0.19 -5.65
C ALA A 42 9.99 -0.97 -4.33
N LEU A 43 8.84 -1.25 -3.71
CA LEU A 43 8.77 -2.10 -2.51
C LEU A 43 9.23 -3.53 -2.79
N ASP A 44 8.85 -4.10 -3.93
CA ASP A 44 9.28 -5.45 -4.34
C ASP A 44 10.80 -5.54 -4.50
N MET A 45 11.41 -4.52 -5.13
CA MET A 45 12.88 -4.41 -5.24
C MET A 45 13.55 -4.29 -3.88
N GLU A 46 12.98 -3.54 -2.94
CA GLU A 46 13.55 -3.42 -1.58
C GLU A 46 13.44 -4.73 -0.79
N VAL A 47 12.34 -5.46 -0.93
CA VAL A 47 12.20 -6.80 -0.33
C VAL A 47 13.25 -7.74 -0.88
N GLU A 48 13.47 -7.76 -2.19
CA GLU A 48 14.51 -8.56 -2.83
C GLU A 48 15.92 -8.14 -2.35
N ARG A 49 16.18 -6.84 -2.23
CA ARG A 49 17.45 -6.31 -1.71
C ARG A 49 17.72 -6.80 -0.29
N ILE A 50 16.75 -6.68 0.61
CA ILE A 50 16.87 -7.11 2.01
C ILE A 50 17.06 -8.63 2.08
N PHE A 51 16.30 -9.40 1.29
CA PHE A 51 16.46 -10.85 1.20
C PHE A 51 17.88 -11.24 0.78
N ASN A 52 18.43 -10.58 -0.24
CA ASN A 52 19.78 -10.83 -0.72
C ASN A 52 20.84 -10.44 0.33
N LEU A 53 20.65 -9.35 1.08
CA LEU A 53 21.55 -8.99 2.17
C LEU A 53 21.57 -10.06 3.26
N ILE A 54 20.39 -10.50 3.70
CA ILE A 54 20.24 -11.53 4.74
C ILE A 54 20.89 -12.85 4.32
N ASN A 55 20.67 -13.30 3.07
CA ASN A 55 21.24 -14.56 2.59
C ASN A 55 22.77 -14.53 2.44
N ASN A 56 23.36 -13.36 2.22
CA ASN A 56 24.80 -13.18 2.06
C ASN A 56 25.48 -12.77 3.38
N ASP A 57 24.72 -12.60 4.46
CA ASP A 57 25.27 -12.23 5.77
C ASP A 57 25.84 -13.46 6.49
N ASN A 58 27.17 -13.56 6.46
CA ASN A 58 27.91 -14.65 7.11
C ASN A 58 27.82 -14.63 8.65
N PHE A 59 27.27 -13.57 9.26
CA PHE A 59 27.06 -13.48 10.70
C PHE A 59 25.70 -14.03 11.14
N ILE A 60 24.78 -14.29 10.20
CA ILE A 60 23.43 -14.77 10.50
C ILE A 60 23.34 -16.28 10.25
N GLU A 61 23.14 -17.07 11.31
CA GLU A 61 22.86 -18.50 11.19
C GLU A 61 21.38 -18.75 10.87
N LEU A 62 21.00 -18.56 9.60
CA LEU A 62 19.60 -18.63 9.14
C LEU A 62 18.88 -19.95 9.44
N VAL A 63 19.62 -21.05 9.56
CA VAL A 63 19.05 -22.38 9.79
C VAL A 63 18.46 -22.51 11.20
N ASN A 64 19.00 -21.77 12.17
CA ASN A 64 18.65 -21.88 13.58
C ASN A 64 18.10 -20.57 14.18
N ILE A 65 17.90 -19.54 13.36
CA ILE A 65 17.37 -18.26 13.82
C ILE A 65 15.90 -18.37 14.22
N ASP A 66 15.55 -17.82 15.38
CA ASP A 66 14.15 -17.67 15.75
C ASP A 66 13.51 -16.44 15.06
N ILE A 67 12.18 -16.40 15.08
CA ILE A 67 11.39 -15.36 14.39
C ILE A 67 11.69 -13.96 14.96
N GLU A 68 11.95 -13.84 16.26
CA GLU A 68 12.18 -12.56 16.92
C GLU A 68 13.53 -11.97 16.50
N ASN A 69 14.57 -12.79 16.52
CA ASN A 69 15.91 -12.43 16.06
C ASN A 69 15.92 -12.11 14.56
N LEU A 70 15.22 -12.88 13.73
CA LEU A 70 15.09 -12.57 12.30
C LEU A 70 14.36 -11.23 12.08
N THR A 71 13.29 -10.99 12.85
CA THR A 71 12.53 -9.73 12.80
C THR A 71 13.42 -8.54 13.17
N ASN A 72 14.25 -8.68 14.19
CA ASN A 72 15.18 -7.62 14.61
C ASN A 72 16.25 -7.33 13.55
N HIS A 73 16.79 -8.36 12.89
CA HIS A 73 17.73 -8.15 11.77
C HIS A 73 17.06 -7.44 10.59
N ILE A 74 15.86 -7.86 10.19
CA ILE A 74 15.09 -7.17 9.14
C ILE A 74 14.85 -5.70 9.50
N LYS A 75 14.47 -5.41 10.75
CA LYS A 75 14.26 -4.03 11.23
C LYS A 75 15.50 -3.16 11.09
N LEU A 76 16.70 -3.69 11.32
CA LEU A 76 17.94 -2.93 11.13
C LEU A 76 18.12 -2.56 9.65
N PHE A 77 17.92 -3.51 8.72
CA PHE A 77 17.99 -3.23 7.28
C PHE A 77 16.92 -2.26 6.79
N LEU A 78 15.74 -2.25 7.41
CA LEU A 78 14.66 -1.31 7.12
C LEU A 78 14.97 0.11 7.61
N GLN A 79 15.67 0.27 8.74
CA GLN A 79 16.08 1.59 9.25
C GLN A 79 17.03 2.30 8.30
N ASP A 80 17.89 1.55 7.62
CA ASP A 80 18.85 2.08 6.65
C ASP A 80 18.26 2.21 5.23
N SER A 81 17.02 1.77 5.00
CA SER A 81 16.36 1.88 3.70
C SER A 81 15.79 3.29 3.49
N GLU A 82 16.38 4.04 2.56
CA GLU A 82 15.89 5.34 2.10
C GLU A 82 14.43 5.25 1.64
N PHE A 83 14.08 4.21 0.87
CA PHE A 83 12.72 3.97 0.41
C PHE A 83 11.72 3.76 1.57
N CYS A 84 12.09 2.98 2.59
CA CYS A 84 11.23 2.79 3.76
C CYS A 84 11.12 4.09 4.59
N SER A 85 12.16 4.89 4.63
CA SER A 85 12.15 6.23 5.25
C SER A 85 11.16 7.13 4.53
N ASP A 86 11.25 7.24 3.20
CA ASP A 86 10.35 8.03 2.35
C ASP A 86 8.88 7.60 2.50
N LEU A 87 8.63 6.28 2.54
CA LEU A 87 7.29 5.74 2.78
C LEU A 87 6.75 6.12 4.17
N SER A 88 7.60 6.21 5.18
CA SER A 88 7.19 6.57 6.55
C SER A 88 6.78 8.04 6.67
N GLU A 89 7.27 8.89 5.76
CA GLU A 89 6.90 10.31 5.69
C GLU A 89 5.57 10.55 4.96
N LEU A 90 5.02 9.54 4.27
CA LEU A 90 3.73 9.66 3.59
C LEU A 90 2.61 9.94 4.60
N ASN A 91 1.97 11.09 4.45
CA ASN A 91 0.77 11.41 5.19
C ASN A 91 -0.46 10.79 4.51
N TYR A 92 -0.85 9.60 4.96
CA TYR A 92 -2.02 8.88 4.44
C TYR A 92 -3.31 9.72 4.40
N LYS A 93 -3.46 10.70 5.31
CA LYS A 93 -4.62 11.60 5.30
C LYS A 93 -4.57 12.54 4.11
N ASP A 94 -3.42 13.15 3.84
CA ASP A 94 -3.27 14.10 2.74
C ASP A 94 -3.32 13.36 1.39
N GLU A 95 -2.72 12.17 1.31
CA GLU A 95 -2.82 11.29 0.14
C GLU A 95 -4.27 10.85 -0.12
N PHE A 96 -5.03 10.54 0.93
CA PHE A 96 -6.44 10.23 0.79
C PHE A 96 -7.25 11.44 0.29
N ILE A 97 -7.02 12.63 0.83
CA ILE A 97 -7.69 13.85 0.35
C ILE A 97 -7.31 14.15 -1.11
N SER A 98 -6.03 13.97 -1.48
CA SER A 98 -5.56 14.08 -2.86
C SER A 98 -6.28 13.10 -3.77
N PHE A 99 -6.41 11.83 -3.36
CA PHE A 99 -7.20 10.83 -4.08
C PHE A 99 -8.65 11.28 -4.26
N ILE A 100 -9.34 11.69 -3.19
CA ILE A 100 -10.74 12.16 -3.25
C ILE A 100 -10.89 13.35 -4.20
N ASN A 101 -9.91 14.24 -4.27
CA ASN A 101 -9.92 15.36 -5.23
C ASN A 101 -9.73 14.90 -6.70
N ILE A 102 -9.06 13.78 -6.92
CA ILE A 102 -8.76 13.22 -8.25
C ILE A 102 -9.90 12.33 -8.76
N VAL A 103 -10.53 11.54 -7.88
CA VAL A 103 -11.69 10.73 -8.24
C VAL A 103 -12.97 11.52 -7.99
N ASN A 104 -13.70 11.82 -9.06
CA ASN A 104 -15.10 12.23 -8.94
C ASN A 104 -15.88 11.10 -8.26
N LEU A 105 -16.11 11.23 -6.95
CA LEU A 105 -16.99 10.34 -6.23
C LEU A 105 -18.41 10.64 -6.67
N ASN A 106 -18.98 9.72 -7.46
CA ASN A 106 -20.40 9.75 -7.76
C ASN A 106 -21.14 9.27 -6.51
N ILE A 107 -21.58 10.22 -5.70
CA ILE A 107 -22.56 9.97 -4.65
C ILE A 107 -23.85 9.64 -5.39
N GLY A 108 -24.24 8.36 -5.35
CA GLY A 108 -25.51 7.95 -5.93
C GLY A 108 -26.62 8.63 -5.16
N ALA A 109 -27.22 9.68 -5.72
CA ALA A 109 -28.57 10.01 -5.35
C ALA A 109 -29.40 8.79 -5.73
N GLU A 110 -30.10 8.21 -4.75
CA GLU A 110 -31.04 7.12 -4.94
C GLU A 110 -31.82 7.33 -6.24
N ASP A 111 -31.80 6.33 -7.13
CA ASP A 111 -32.78 6.23 -8.21
C ASP A 111 -34.15 6.21 -7.53
N ARG A 112 -34.85 7.35 -7.61
CA ARG A 112 -36.21 7.56 -7.10
C ARG A 112 -37.21 6.61 -7.76
#